data_AF-A0A0C1QZG1-F1
#
_entry.id   AF-A0A0C1QZG1-F1
#
_cell.length_a   1.000
_cell.length_b   1.000
_cell.length_c   1.000
_cell.angle_alpha   90.00
_cell.angle_beta   90.00
_cell.angle_gamma   90.00
#
_symmetry.space_group_name_H-M   'P 1'
#
loop_
_entity.id
_entity.type
_entity.pdbx_description
1 polymer ?
#
loop_
_entity_poly.entity_id
_entity_poly.type
_entity_poly.pdbx_seq_one_letter_code
_entity_poly.pdbx_strand_id
1 'polypeptide(L)'
;MKVCYIARKKRHRVFTGYAAKDKNSMGWFFGLKLHLVINNRGELMACSITRASTDDRKPLPKLVEKLKGWLFVDKRYLGKSLADELKAQAMEIFTKVRKNMKKRIINKAQKFFLSKRGIIETVIDHLKNCYHIEHSRHRSLVNAFVNIIFSLIAELILF
;
A
#
# COMPACT_ATOMS: atom_id res chain seq x y z
N MET A 1 3.81 -4.01 -7.69
CA MET A 1 4.99 -3.78 -8.54
C MET A 1 5.53 -5.10 -9.07
N LYS A 2 5.37 -5.36 -10.37
CA LYS A 2 5.89 -6.55 -11.05
C LYS A 2 7.38 -6.38 -11.35
N VAL A 3 8.23 -7.28 -10.82
CA VAL A 3 9.69 -7.22 -11.07
C VAL A 3 10.11 -8.02 -12.29
N CYS A 4 9.30 -8.99 -12.72
CA CYS A 4 9.46 -9.69 -13.99
C CYS A 4 8.13 -10.29 -14.47
N TYR A 5 8.12 -10.77 -15.70
CA TYR A 5 7.01 -11.59 -16.20
C TYR A 5 6.91 -12.92 -15.43
N ILE A 6 5.70 -13.38 -15.13
CA ILE A 6 5.46 -14.52 -14.23
C ILE A 6 6.12 -15.82 -14.73
N ALA A 7 6.13 -16.06 -16.05
CA ALA A 7 6.78 -17.24 -16.63
C ALA A 7 8.31 -17.23 -16.46
N ARG A 8 8.91 -16.07 -16.17
CA ARG A 8 10.35 -15.92 -15.93
C ARG A 8 10.73 -15.94 -14.45
N LYS A 9 9.77 -16.08 -13.52
CA LYS A 9 10.04 -16.11 -12.06
C LYS A 9 11.17 -17.07 -11.69
N LYS A 10 11.16 -18.31 -12.22
CA LYS A 10 12.17 -19.33 -11.90
C LYS A 10 13.59 -18.95 -12.33
N ARG A 11 13.73 -18.08 -13.34
CA ARG A 11 15.02 -17.61 -13.88
C ARG A 11 15.44 -16.25 -13.33
N HIS A 12 14.59 -15.63 -12.52
CA HIS A 12 14.81 -14.29 -12.01
C HIS A 12 15.82 -14.32 -10.86
N ARG A 13 16.94 -13.59 -11.01
CA ARG A 13 18.04 -13.59 -10.02
C ARG A 13 18.08 -12.36 -9.13
N VAL A 14 17.69 -11.19 -9.66
CA VAL A 14 17.89 -9.88 -8.99
C VAL A 14 17.09 -9.77 -7.69
N PHE A 15 15.83 -10.21 -7.68
CA PHE A 15 14.95 -10.16 -6.51
C PHE A 15 14.77 -11.53 -5.84
N THR A 16 15.71 -12.47 -6.02
CA THR A 16 15.69 -13.76 -5.31
C THR A 16 15.71 -13.50 -3.82
N GLY A 17 14.80 -14.13 -3.07
CA GLY A 17 14.71 -13.90 -1.63
C GLY A 17 14.08 -12.56 -1.23
N TYR A 18 13.68 -11.68 -2.17
CA TYR A 18 13.02 -10.39 -1.87
C TYR A 18 11.61 -10.28 -2.48
N ALA A 19 11.41 -10.81 -3.69
CA ALA A 19 10.10 -10.85 -4.33
C ALA A 19 9.35 -12.16 -4.06
N ALA A 20 8.03 -12.12 -4.19
CA ALA A 20 7.17 -13.30 -4.07
C ALA A 20 6.12 -13.33 -5.18
N LYS A 21 5.49 -14.50 -5.35
CA LYS A 21 4.36 -14.67 -6.27
C LYS A 21 3.08 -14.34 -5.51
N ASP A 22 2.19 -13.58 -6.12
CA ASP A 22 0.87 -13.27 -5.59
C ASP A 22 -0.15 -13.12 -6.73
N LYS A 23 -1.44 -13.08 -6.41
CA LYS A 23 -2.54 -12.94 -7.37
C LYS A 23 -3.32 -11.66 -7.09
N ASN A 24 -3.50 -10.85 -8.13
CA ASN A 24 -4.41 -9.70 -8.12
C ASN A 24 -5.56 -9.90 -9.13
N SER A 25 -6.39 -8.88 -9.32
CA SER A 25 -7.49 -8.89 -10.30
C SER A 25 -7.01 -9.12 -11.74
N MET A 26 -5.77 -8.73 -12.07
CA MET A 26 -5.13 -8.94 -13.37
C MET A 26 -4.39 -10.28 -13.47
N GLY A 27 -4.51 -11.16 -12.47
CA GLY A 27 -3.91 -12.49 -12.46
C GLY A 27 -2.64 -12.61 -11.61
N TRP A 28 -1.85 -13.62 -11.92
CA TRP A 28 -0.62 -13.93 -11.18
C TRP A 28 0.52 -12.99 -11.55
N PHE A 29 1.25 -12.53 -10.54
CA PHE A 29 2.46 -11.75 -10.73
C PHE A 29 3.57 -12.17 -9.77
N PHE A 30 4.81 -11.78 -10.10
CA PHE A 30 5.97 -11.93 -9.23
C PHE A 30 6.56 -10.55 -8.95
N GLY A 31 6.71 -10.19 -7.67
CA GLY A 31 7.28 -8.91 -7.31
C GLY A 31 7.05 -8.50 -5.86
N LEU A 32 6.82 -7.20 -5.68
CA LEU A 32 6.73 -6.50 -4.41
C LEU A 32 5.38 -5.77 -4.26
N LYS A 33 4.99 -5.54 -3.01
CA LYS A 33 3.89 -4.67 -2.60
C LYS A 33 4.46 -3.39 -2.00
N LEU A 34 3.97 -2.25 -2.48
CA LEU A 34 4.20 -0.93 -1.90
C LEU A 34 2.94 -0.55 -1.12
N HIS A 35 3.11 -0.29 0.17
CA HIS A 35 2.07 0.21 1.07
C HIS A 35 2.30 1.70 1.27
N LEU A 36 1.25 2.50 1.10
CA LEU A 36 1.31 3.96 1.21
C LEU A 36 0.25 4.42 2.21
N VAL A 37 0.62 5.43 3.00
CA VAL A 37 -0.30 6.22 3.82
C VAL A 37 -0.19 7.64 3.34
N ILE A 38 -1.32 8.23 2.97
CA ILE A 38 -1.42 9.62 2.56
C ILE A 38 -2.39 10.36 3.49
N ASN A 39 -2.27 11.68 3.57
CA ASN A 39 -3.28 12.49 4.22
C ASN A 39 -4.42 12.86 3.25
N ASN A 40 -5.37 13.67 3.70
CA ASN A 40 -6.53 14.09 2.91
C ASN A 40 -6.20 15.10 1.78
N ARG A 41 -4.97 15.61 1.71
CA ARG A 41 -4.46 16.48 0.63
C ARG A 41 -3.72 15.69 -0.46
N GLY A 42 -3.42 14.41 -0.21
CA GLY A 42 -2.61 13.58 -1.11
C GLY A 42 -1.14 13.48 -0.72
N GLU A 43 -0.70 14.21 0.31
CA GLU A 43 0.68 14.20 0.76
C GLU A 43 1.05 12.83 1.36
N LEU A 44 2.24 12.31 1.00
CA LEU A 44 2.75 11.02 1.47
C LEU A 44 3.21 11.13 2.93
N MET A 45 2.57 10.38 3.82
CA MET A 45 2.87 10.37 5.26
C MET A 45 3.81 9.24 5.67
N ALA A 46 3.62 8.05 5.08
CA ALA A 46 4.43 6.88 5.37
C ALA A 46 4.38 5.88 4.21
N CYS A 47 5.43 5.08 4.06
CA CYS A 47 5.46 3.99 3.10
C CYS A 47 6.15 2.75 3.66
N SER A 48 5.84 1.59 3.09
CA SER A 48 6.54 0.34 3.38
C SER A 48 6.56 -0.57 2.16
N ILE A 49 7.64 -1.33 1.98
CA ILE A 49 7.79 -2.29 0.90
C ILE A 49 7.83 -3.69 1.49
N THR A 50 7.02 -4.59 0.93
CA THR A 50 6.96 -5.99 1.36
C THR A 50 6.99 -6.91 0.15
N ARG A 51 7.23 -8.20 0.38
CA ARG A 51 7.06 -9.21 -0.67
C ARG A 51 5.61 -9.23 -1.13
N ALA A 52 5.35 -9.54 -2.39
CA ALA A 52 3.98 -9.58 -2.90
C ALA A 52 3.04 -10.50 -2.10
N SER A 53 3.51 -11.66 -1.63
CA SER A 53 2.68 -12.60 -0.86
C SER A 53 2.41 -12.18 0.59
N THR A 54 2.94 -11.04 1.04
CA THR A 54 2.74 -10.57 2.41
C THR A 54 1.29 -10.13 2.60
N ASP A 55 0.67 -10.56 3.69
CA ASP A 55 -0.67 -10.11 4.09
C ASP A 55 -0.62 -8.60 4.39
N ASP A 56 -1.54 -7.86 3.80
CA ASP A 56 -1.60 -6.40 3.88
C ASP A 56 -1.77 -5.90 5.33
N ARG A 57 -2.30 -6.74 6.22
CA ARG A 57 -2.49 -6.44 7.65
C ARG A 57 -1.19 -6.38 8.44
N LYS A 58 -0.18 -7.17 8.06
CA LYS A 58 1.08 -7.31 8.81
C LYS A 58 1.92 -6.03 8.88
N PRO A 59 2.15 -5.29 7.78
CA PRO A 59 2.96 -4.07 7.84
C PRO A 59 2.22 -2.89 8.46
N LEU A 60 0.88 -2.93 8.57
CA LEU A 60 0.08 -1.75 8.90
C LEU A 60 0.40 -1.13 10.27
N PRO A 61 0.48 -1.89 11.39
CA PRO A 61 0.78 -1.30 12.70
C PRO A 61 2.10 -0.53 12.73
N LYS A 62 3.15 -1.10 12.13
CA LYS A 62 4.45 -0.44 12.03
C LYS A 62 4.41 0.77 11.07
N LEU A 63 3.62 0.68 10.00
CA LEU A 63 3.50 1.73 9.00
C LEU A 63 2.85 3.01 9.57
N VAL A 64 1.96 2.87 10.56
CA VAL A 64 1.24 4.00 11.17
C VAL A 64 1.65 4.29 12.62
N GLU A 65 2.71 3.66 13.12
CA GLU A 65 3.18 3.75 14.50
C GLU A 65 3.36 5.20 15.02
N LYS A 66 3.79 6.10 14.12
CA LYS A 66 4.03 7.52 14.44
C LYS A 66 2.85 8.43 14.11
N LEU A 67 1.75 7.88 13.61
CA LEU A 67 0.56 8.62 13.18
C LEU A 67 -0.56 8.41 14.19
N LYS A 68 -1.50 9.36 14.25
CA LYS A 68 -2.69 9.27 15.13
C LYS A 68 -3.93 9.77 14.38
N GLY A 69 -5.11 9.37 14.84
CA GLY A 69 -6.40 9.84 14.32
C GLY A 69 -7.17 8.79 13.54
N TRP A 70 -7.67 9.13 12.35
CA TRP A 70 -8.53 8.25 11.54
C TRP A 70 -7.78 7.67 10.34
N LEU A 71 -7.89 6.36 10.17
CA LEU A 71 -7.25 5.63 9.09
C LEU A 71 -8.32 4.99 8.19
N PHE A 72 -8.42 5.45 6.94
CA PHE A 72 -9.40 4.94 5.97
C PHE A 72 -8.75 3.94 5.02
N VAL A 73 -9.13 2.66 5.11
CA VAL A 73 -8.49 1.58 4.36
C VAL A 73 -9.47 0.69 3.61
N ASP A 74 -8.92 -0.22 2.82
CA ASP A 74 -9.68 -1.23 2.10
C ASP A 74 -10.14 -2.41 2.98
N LYS A 75 -11.10 -3.16 2.44
CA LYS A 75 -11.70 -4.34 3.10
C LYS A 75 -10.70 -5.46 3.40
N ARG A 76 -9.51 -5.42 2.79
CA ARG A 76 -8.43 -6.40 3.02
C ARG A 76 -7.78 -6.22 4.39
N TYR A 77 -7.84 -5.00 4.94
CA TYR A 77 -7.31 -4.67 6.26
C TYR A 77 -8.30 -4.93 7.41
N LEU A 78 -9.36 -5.72 7.16
CA LEU A 78 -10.31 -6.10 8.20
C LEU A 78 -9.72 -7.18 9.11
N GLY A 79 -9.72 -6.93 10.41
CA GLY A 79 -9.38 -7.89 11.46
C GLY A 79 -9.60 -7.28 12.84
N LYS A 80 -10.23 -8.03 13.77
CA LYS A 80 -10.55 -7.52 15.11
C LYS A 80 -9.28 -7.19 15.90
N SER A 81 -8.34 -8.14 15.97
CA SER A 81 -7.05 -7.96 16.63
C SER A 81 -6.24 -6.78 16.07
N LEU A 82 -6.23 -6.58 14.75
CA LEU A 82 -5.57 -5.44 14.13
C LEU A 82 -6.23 -4.10 14.52
N ALA A 83 -7.57 -4.06 14.56
CA ALA A 83 -8.29 -2.85 14.97
C ALA A 83 -8.00 -2.49 16.44
N ASP A 84 -7.90 -3.50 17.31
CA ASP A 84 -7.57 -3.31 18.73
C ASP A 84 -6.12 -2.82 18.91
N GLU A 85 -5.18 -3.39 18.17
CA GLU A 85 -3.77 -2.97 18.15
C GLU A 85 -3.61 -1.51 17.69
N LEU A 86 -4.26 -1.14 16.59
CA LEU A 86 -4.23 0.24 16.09
C LEU A 86 -4.91 1.22 17.04
N LYS A 87 -5.99 0.80 17.70
CA LYS A 87 -6.67 1.63 18.70
C LYS A 87 -5.76 1.91 19.89
N ALA A 88 -4.94 0.95 20.30
CA ALA A 88 -3.92 1.15 21.34
C ALA A 88 -2.86 2.19 20.94
N GLN A 89 -2.61 2.36 19.63
CA GLN A 89 -1.74 3.40 19.06
C GLN A 89 -2.46 4.74 18.80
N ALA A 90 -3.67 4.94 19.34
CA ALA A 90 -4.51 6.11 19.07
C ALA A 90 -4.87 6.29 17.57
N MET A 91 -5.00 5.18 16.84
CA MET A 91 -5.41 5.13 15.44
C MET A 91 -6.71 4.35 15.28
N GLU A 92 -7.78 5.01 14.82
CA GLU A 92 -9.06 4.36 14.57
C GLU A 92 -9.23 4.01 13.09
N ILE A 93 -9.38 2.72 12.80
CA ILE A 93 -9.50 2.20 11.43
C ILE A 93 -10.95 2.22 10.92
N PHE A 94 -11.16 2.69 9.70
CA PHE A 94 -12.44 2.75 8.99
C PHE A 94 -12.34 2.03 7.65
N THR A 95 -13.32 1.17 7.36
CA THR A 95 -13.38 0.41 6.11
C THR A 95 -14.80 0.42 5.55
N LYS A 96 -14.97 0.15 4.25
CA LYS A 96 -16.30 -0.15 3.71
C LYS A 96 -16.80 -1.48 4.28
N VAL A 97 -18.02 -1.48 4.81
CA VAL A 97 -18.67 -2.68 5.38
C VAL A 97 -18.81 -3.78 4.30
N ARG A 98 -18.58 -5.06 4.66
CA ARG A 98 -18.91 -6.21 3.79
C ARG A 98 -20.42 -6.47 3.85
N LYS A 99 -21.02 -7.08 2.81
CA LYS A 99 -22.48 -7.31 2.74
C LYS A 99 -23.04 -7.99 4.01
N ASN A 100 -22.25 -8.86 4.65
CA ASN A 100 -22.67 -9.66 5.81
C ASN A 100 -22.21 -9.09 7.17
N MET A 101 -21.70 -7.86 7.23
CA MET A 101 -21.23 -7.24 8.48
C MET A 101 -22.27 -6.28 9.05
N LYS A 102 -22.38 -6.24 10.38
CA LYS A 102 -23.16 -5.22 11.07
C LYS A 102 -22.67 -3.82 10.66
N LYS A 103 -23.60 -2.91 10.37
CA LYS A 103 -23.28 -1.53 10.05
C LYS A 103 -22.66 -0.87 11.28
N ARG A 104 -21.50 -0.25 11.11
CA ARG A 104 -20.87 0.57 12.14
C ARG A 104 -21.44 1.98 12.05
N ILE A 105 -21.74 2.57 13.20
CA ILE A 105 -22.16 3.97 13.27
C ILE A 105 -20.92 4.81 12.94
N ILE A 106 -21.00 5.57 11.84
CA ILE A 106 -19.96 6.51 11.40
C ILE A 106 -20.59 7.90 11.27
N ASN A 107 -19.85 8.93 11.69
CA ASN A 107 -20.33 10.30 11.59
C ASN A 107 -20.23 10.82 10.14
N LYS A 108 -20.81 12.00 9.87
CA LYS A 108 -20.83 12.60 8.53
C LYS A 108 -19.42 12.85 7.99
N ALA A 109 -18.48 13.28 8.83
CA ALA A 109 -17.10 13.55 8.45
C ALA A 109 -16.34 12.25 8.06
N GLN A 110 -16.45 11.20 8.85
CA GLN A 110 -15.89 9.88 8.56
C GLN A 110 -16.46 9.30 7.28
N LYS A 111 -17.77 9.46 7.04
CA LYS A 111 -18.42 9.04 5.79
C LYS A 111 -17.87 9.81 4.59
N PHE A 112 -17.62 11.12 4.75
CA PHE A 112 -17.00 11.96 3.72
C PHE A 112 -15.57 11.50 3.40
N PHE A 113 -14.69 11.31 4.40
CA PHE A 113 -13.33 10.84 4.13
C PHE A 113 -13.29 9.41 3.57
N LEU A 114 -14.22 8.54 3.97
CA LEU A 114 -14.35 7.19 3.41
C LEU A 114 -14.75 7.19 1.92
N SER A 115 -15.43 8.24 1.43
CA SER A 115 -15.74 8.42 0.01
C SER A 115 -14.57 9.01 -0.78
N LYS A 116 -13.66 9.74 -0.13
CA LYS A 116 -12.46 10.36 -0.72
C LYS A 116 -11.27 9.40 -0.91
N ARG A 117 -11.48 8.08 -0.80
CA ARG A 117 -10.45 7.07 -1.07
C ARG A 117 -9.94 7.06 -2.52
N GLY A 118 -10.55 7.82 -3.44
CA GLY A 118 -10.00 8.01 -4.79
C GLY A 118 -8.65 8.76 -4.81
N ILE A 119 -8.34 9.57 -3.79
CA ILE A 119 -7.10 10.35 -3.73
C ILE A 119 -5.87 9.43 -3.75
N ILE A 120 -5.90 8.31 -3.02
CA ILE A 120 -4.76 7.38 -3.01
C ILE A 120 -4.55 6.72 -4.37
N GLU A 121 -5.62 6.48 -5.12
CA GLU A 121 -5.50 5.93 -6.48
C GLU A 121 -4.87 6.96 -7.41
N THR A 122 -5.19 8.25 -7.26
CA THR A 122 -4.52 9.34 -8.01
C THR A 122 -3.03 9.42 -7.70
N VAL A 123 -2.64 9.38 -6.41
CA VAL A 123 -1.22 9.37 -6.01
C VAL A 123 -0.51 8.13 -6.58
N ILE A 124 -1.13 6.95 -6.50
CA ILE A 124 -0.58 5.73 -7.08
C ILE A 124 -0.46 5.84 -8.60
N ASP A 125 -1.41 6.51 -9.28
CA ASP A 125 -1.38 6.73 -10.72
C ASP A 125 -0.23 7.65 -11.13
N HIS A 126 -0.03 8.77 -10.42
CA HIS A 126 1.14 9.65 -10.59
C HIS A 126 2.45 8.88 -10.40
N LEU A 127 2.56 8.07 -9.33
CA LEU A 127 3.74 7.24 -9.07
C LEU A 127 4.07 6.30 -10.23
N LYS A 128 3.05 5.73 -10.89
CA LYS A 128 3.23 4.81 -12.02
C LYS A 128 3.52 5.54 -13.34
N ASN A 129 2.78 6.60 -13.64
CA ASN A 129 2.76 7.20 -14.97
C ASN A 129 3.79 8.32 -15.11
N CYS A 130 4.06 9.08 -14.04
CA CYS A 130 5.03 10.19 -14.06
C CYS A 130 6.43 9.73 -13.68
N TYR A 131 6.57 8.92 -12.63
CA TYR A 131 7.90 8.49 -12.13
C TYR A 131 8.27 7.06 -12.48
N HIS A 132 7.40 6.35 -13.20
CA HIS A 132 7.65 4.98 -13.64
C HIS A 132 8.11 4.05 -12.52
N ILE A 133 7.54 4.20 -11.32
CA ILE A 133 7.93 3.40 -10.13
C ILE A 133 7.81 1.89 -10.37
N GLU A 134 6.91 1.48 -11.27
CA GLU A 134 6.68 0.10 -11.65
C GLU A 134 7.28 -0.22 -13.02
N HIS A 135 8.52 -0.73 -13.01
CA HIS A 135 9.11 -1.36 -14.21
C HIS A 135 9.94 -2.61 -13.87
N SER A 136 10.13 -3.47 -14.87
CA SER A 136 10.78 -4.79 -14.70
C SER A 136 12.25 -4.83 -15.13
N ARG A 137 12.85 -3.67 -15.41
CA ARG A 137 14.18 -3.58 -16.06
C ARG A 137 15.34 -3.43 -15.08
N HIS A 138 15.10 -3.52 -13.77
CA HIS A 138 16.17 -3.41 -12.78
C HIS A 138 17.17 -4.56 -12.91
N ARG A 139 18.45 -4.22 -13.06
CA ARG A 139 19.58 -5.17 -13.12
C ARG A 139 20.26 -5.37 -11.77
N SER A 140 19.93 -4.54 -10.78
CA SER A 140 20.45 -4.60 -9.41
C SER A 140 19.32 -4.30 -8.43
N LEU A 141 19.32 -4.99 -7.29
CA LEU A 141 18.37 -4.76 -6.20
C LEU A 141 18.51 -3.34 -5.64
N VAL A 142 19.75 -2.88 -5.46
CA VAL A 142 20.06 -1.53 -4.95
C VAL A 142 19.47 -0.49 -5.89
N ASN A 143 19.75 -0.59 -7.19
CA ASN A 143 19.21 0.34 -8.18
C ASN A 143 17.67 0.35 -8.20
N ALA A 144 17.03 -0.79 -7.94
CA ALA A 144 15.57 -0.85 -7.83
C ALA A 144 15.05 -0.04 -6.64
N PHE A 145 15.63 -0.23 -5.45
CA PHE A 145 15.22 0.52 -4.28
C PHE A 145 15.57 2.00 -4.38
N VAL A 146 16.70 2.34 -4.99
CA VAL A 146 17.07 3.73 -5.28
C VAL A 146 16.01 4.37 -6.17
N ASN A 147 15.61 3.72 -7.27
CA ASN A 147 14.55 4.24 -8.13
C ASN A 147 13.22 4.44 -7.37
N ILE A 148 12.81 3.44 -6.57
CA ILE A 148 11.58 3.53 -5.76
C ILE A 148 11.66 4.71 -4.77
N ILE A 149 12.79 4.88 -4.08
CA ILE A 149 12.99 5.97 -3.12
C ILE A 149 12.95 7.31 -3.84
N PHE A 150 13.61 7.46 -5.00
CA PHE A 150 13.56 8.68 -5.79
C PHE A 150 12.14 9.02 -6.27
N SER A 151 11.38 8.03 -6.73
CA SER A 151 9.96 8.24 -7.11
C SER A 151 9.13 8.71 -5.92
N LEU A 152 9.34 8.14 -4.72
CA LEU A 152 8.62 8.54 -3.51
C LEU A 152 9.02 9.93 -3.01
N ILE A 153 10.31 10.29 -3.12
CA ILE A 153 10.81 11.63 -2.78
C ILE A 153 10.27 12.67 -3.76
N ALA A 154 10.23 12.36 -5.05
CA ALA A 154 9.68 13.27 -6.05
C ALA A 154 8.21 13.60 -5.75
N GLU A 155 7.41 12.60 -5.35
CA GLU A 155 6.02 12.81 -4.91
C GLU A 155 5.92 13.68 -3.65
N LEU A 156 6.90 13.62 -2.73
CA LEU A 156 6.94 14.47 -1.54
C LEU A 156 7.24 15.95 -1.83
N ILE A 157 7.93 16.25 -2.94
CA ILE A 157 8.37 17.62 -3.27
C ILE A 157 7.31 18.38 -4.07
N LEU A 158 6.38 17.67 -4.72
CA LEU A 158 5.37 18.27 -5.61
C LEU A 158 4.07 18.70 -4.91
N PHE A 159 3.98 18.53 -3.59
CA PHE A 159 2.89 18.98 -2.73
C PHE A 159 3.45 19.72 -1.50
#